data_AF-A0A1R1YDE9-F1
#
_entry.id   AF-A0A1R1YDE9-F1
#
_cell.length_a   1.000
_cell.length_b   1.000
_cell.length_c   1.000
_cell.angle_alpha   90.00
_cell.angle_beta   90.00
_cell.angle_gamma   90.00
#
_symmetry.space_group_name_H-M   'P 1'
#
loop_
_entity.id
_entity.type
_entity.pdbx_description
1 polymer ?
#
loop_
_entity_poly.entity_id
_entity_poly.type
_entity_poly.pdbx_seq_one_letter_code
_entity_poly.pdbx_strand_id
1 'polypeptide(L)'
;MSDELVEQKPLADSGPIEQPTNEEIDSLIKVVKTQGLTDDIIDGVYLGILTISLILILFVTAIGPSLADFIPALQPLFSFIANVWPFITNMSENLKTLPQNYSIFIQSLPKSFLDFQSIYFNLIAYMSNCLTTLPYKRLILIFSWGAYVWDAYLDVRQRDMLHGVNRPIPIRSIVTRKAFLEANSYGLDKSSLKLTQSLIDQIKTTLVLCYDVLPAFWNMTGEFMQTRLGFGPEYEITHSILFFIATSFVNSVTNIPFDLYGTFVVEQKHGFNKQTVSLYITDFIKTLALTASFGSLILSGLLYTISKTGDNFYFYVMLFMMLIQIIGITIFPTFIQPLFNKFTPLEDGELKVKIEELAARLDFPLKKLYVIDGSKRSGHSNAYMYGFFKNKRIVLYDTLIKQTNLEEVCAILAHELGHWKMNHVVKMLVISQIQIFVIFYLFSLVIVQQKLYSDFGFSTMPVFIGFTLYQYLYQPVDSVVTYYFNKLSRKHEFEADAFSCSLGYNEHLKQGLIKIHVENKGNLNPDKLYSAYHYSHPPLVERLDAITSSSNSKKSI
;
A
#
# COMPACT_ATOMS: atom_id res chain seq x y z
N MET A 1 26.99 28.42 32.84
CA MET A 1 28.43 28.09 32.74
C MET A 1 28.50 26.61 32.40
N SER A 2 28.60 26.19 31.15
CA SER A 2 29.18 26.80 29.95
C SER A 2 28.24 26.62 28.76
N ASP A 3 28.01 27.73 28.05
CA ASP A 3 27.33 27.79 26.76
C ASP A 3 28.24 27.19 25.68
N GLU A 4 27.83 26.06 25.08
CA GLU A 4 28.33 25.66 23.76
C GLU A 4 27.35 26.19 22.72
N LEU A 5 27.64 27.41 22.26
CA LEU A 5 27.10 27.99 21.05
C LEU A 5 27.45 27.08 19.88
N VAL A 6 26.45 26.35 19.37
CA VAL A 6 26.53 25.72 18.06
C VAL A 6 26.59 26.84 17.03
N GLU A 7 27.79 27.14 16.57
CA GLU A 7 28.09 28.12 15.54
C GLU A 7 27.32 27.75 14.27
N GLN A 8 26.30 28.53 13.94
CA GLN A 8 25.63 28.47 12.64
C GLN A 8 26.66 28.86 11.57
N LYS A 9 27.21 27.87 10.88
CA LYS A 9 27.97 28.12 9.65
C LYS A 9 27.00 28.69 8.61
N PRO A 10 27.20 29.93 8.12
CA PRO A 10 26.45 30.40 6.97
C PRO A 10 26.76 29.46 5.81
N LEU A 11 25.73 29.01 5.08
CA LEU A 11 25.91 28.42 3.75
C LEU A 11 26.49 29.53 2.87
N ALA A 12 27.81 29.63 2.87
CA ALA A 12 28.58 30.34 1.88
C ALA A 12 28.21 29.74 0.52
N ASP A 13 27.80 30.63 -0.38
CA ASP A 13 27.95 30.55 -1.83
C ASP A 13 28.28 29.14 -2.34
N SER A 14 27.27 28.43 -2.83
CA SER A 14 27.50 27.18 -3.55
C SER A 14 28.42 27.49 -4.72
N GLY A 15 29.71 27.22 -4.54
CA GLY A 15 30.71 27.24 -5.60
C GLY A 15 30.20 26.44 -6.80
N PRO A 16 30.79 26.62 -7.99
CA PRO A 16 30.30 26.01 -9.21
C PRO A 16 30.06 24.52 -8.95
N ILE A 17 28.82 24.06 -9.17
CA ILE A 17 28.42 22.66 -9.05
C ILE A 17 29.52 21.85 -9.73
N GLU A 18 30.34 21.13 -8.94
CA GLU A 18 31.41 20.30 -9.48
C GLU A 18 30.76 19.41 -10.54
N GLN A 19 31.13 19.63 -11.80
CA GLN A 19 30.60 18.79 -12.86
C GLN A 19 31.05 17.37 -12.54
N PRO A 20 30.10 16.42 -12.43
CA PRO A 20 30.43 15.05 -12.06
C PRO A 20 31.52 14.54 -13.00
N THR A 21 32.56 13.93 -12.43
CA THR A 21 33.64 13.38 -13.25
C THR A 21 33.06 12.34 -14.19
N ASN A 22 33.59 12.24 -15.41
CA ASN A 22 33.13 11.24 -16.37
C ASN A 22 33.23 9.81 -15.78
N GLU A 23 34.21 9.57 -14.91
CA GLU A 23 34.40 8.31 -14.19
C GLU A 23 33.24 7.98 -13.23
N GLU A 24 32.71 8.94 -12.48
CA GLU A 24 31.54 8.73 -11.62
C GLU A 24 30.31 8.36 -12.45
N ILE A 25 30.07 9.08 -13.55
CA ILE A 25 28.96 8.80 -14.46
C ILE A 25 29.12 7.41 -15.08
N ASP A 26 30.31 7.04 -15.52
CA ASP A 26 30.58 5.74 -16.14
C ASP A 26 30.41 4.58 -15.14
N SER A 27 30.80 4.79 -13.88
CA SER A 27 30.55 3.81 -12.81
C SER A 27 29.04 3.60 -12.56
N LEU A 28 28.26 4.68 -12.51
CA LEU A 28 26.81 4.61 -12.34
C LEU A 28 26.12 3.98 -13.56
N ILE A 29 26.59 4.28 -14.78
CA ILE A 29 26.13 3.63 -16.00
C ILE A 29 26.38 2.13 -15.93
N LYS A 30 27.57 1.71 -15.45
CA LYS A 30 27.88 0.30 -15.27
C LYS A 30 26.88 -0.32 -14.29
N VAL A 31 26.69 0.25 -13.10
CA VAL A 31 25.73 -0.24 -12.09
C VAL A 31 24.32 -0.38 -12.68
N VAL A 32 23.81 0.67 -13.31
CA VAL A 32 22.46 0.68 -13.91
C VAL A 32 22.35 -0.36 -15.03
N LYS A 33 23.42 -0.70 -15.74
CA LYS A 33 23.43 -1.77 -16.75
C LYS A 33 23.66 -3.17 -16.18
N THR A 34 24.45 -3.30 -15.10
CA THR A 34 24.94 -4.59 -14.59
C THR A 34 24.12 -5.17 -13.44
N GLN A 35 23.40 -4.37 -12.66
CA GLN A 35 22.45 -4.85 -11.64
C GLN A 35 21.22 -5.51 -12.30
N GLY A 36 21.46 -6.48 -13.17
CA GLY A 36 20.44 -7.28 -13.83
C GLY A 36 20.07 -8.52 -13.00
N LEU A 37 19.16 -9.31 -13.56
CA LEU A 37 18.49 -10.47 -12.95
C LEU A 37 19.42 -11.41 -12.15
N THR A 38 20.67 -11.62 -12.58
CA THR A 38 21.61 -12.56 -11.95
C THR A 38 22.13 -12.14 -10.57
N ASP A 39 22.47 -10.87 -10.38
CA ASP A 39 22.94 -10.37 -9.06
C ASP A 39 21.77 -10.35 -8.07
N ASP A 40 20.56 -10.05 -8.56
CA ASP A 40 19.33 -10.07 -7.78
C ASP A 40 18.84 -11.48 -7.43
N ILE A 41 19.06 -12.46 -8.32
CA ILE A 41 18.81 -13.88 -8.02
C ILE A 41 19.74 -14.31 -6.87
N ILE A 42 21.00 -13.88 -6.86
CA ILE A 42 21.95 -14.24 -5.80
C ILE A 42 21.50 -13.61 -4.47
N ASP A 43 21.22 -12.31 -4.43
CA ASP A 43 20.75 -11.62 -3.23
C ASP A 43 19.38 -12.15 -2.76
N GLY A 44 18.48 -12.44 -3.71
CA GLY A 44 17.18 -13.04 -3.44
C GLY A 44 17.26 -14.48 -2.94
N VAL A 45 18.24 -15.26 -3.40
CA VAL A 45 18.54 -16.60 -2.89
C VAL A 45 19.07 -16.51 -1.45
N TYR A 46 19.96 -15.57 -1.14
CA TYR A 46 20.43 -15.38 0.25
C TYR A 46 19.30 -14.96 1.19
N LEU A 47 18.47 -14.00 0.78
CA LEU A 47 17.33 -13.52 1.57
C LEU A 47 16.23 -14.59 1.69
N GLY A 48 16.02 -15.36 0.62
CA GLY A 48 15.16 -16.53 0.57
C GLY A 48 15.63 -17.64 1.50
N ILE A 49 16.92 -18.00 1.48
CA ILE A 49 17.52 -18.99 2.39
C ILE A 49 17.38 -18.54 3.84
N LEU A 50 17.64 -17.26 4.15
CA LEU A 50 17.47 -16.72 5.50
C LEU A 50 16.01 -16.78 5.96
N THR A 51 15.07 -16.39 5.09
CA THR A 51 13.63 -16.41 5.38
C THR A 51 13.13 -17.84 5.53
N ILE A 52 13.52 -18.76 4.64
CA ILE A 52 13.24 -20.19 4.73
C ILE A 52 13.83 -20.77 6.01
N SER A 53 15.05 -20.37 6.40
CA SER A 53 15.68 -20.83 7.65
C SER A 53 14.92 -20.33 8.87
N LEU A 54 14.45 -19.07 8.88
CA LEU A 54 13.64 -18.52 9.97
C LEU A 54 12.25 -19.16 10.03
N ILE A 55 11.61 -19.37 8.88
CA ILE A 55 10.35 -20.12 8.77
C ILE A 55 10.57 -21.54 9.27
N LEU A 56 11.61 -22.25 8.82
CA LEU A 56 11.96 -23.59 9.30
C LEU A 56 12.25 -23.61 10.78
N ILE A 57 12.97 -22.63 11.34
CA ILE A 57 13.23 -22.55 12.78
C ILE A 57 11.90 -22.36 13.52
N LEU A 58 11.03 -21.42 13.11
CA LEU A 58 9.72 -21.21 13.72
C LEU A 58 8.81 -22.43 13.56
N PHE A 59 8.86 -23.11 12.42
CA PHE A 59 8.05 -24.27 12.07
C PHE A 59 8.53 -25.54 12.78
N VAL A 60 9.84 -25.75 12.91
CA VAL A 60 10.45 -26.86 13.66
C VAL A 60 10.30 -26.65 15.16
N THR A 61 10.42 -25.42 15.65
CA THR A 61 10.21 -25.11 17.08
C THR A 61 8.74 -25.14 17.49
N ALA A 62 7.79 -24.85 16.58
CA ALA A 62 6.36 -24.89 16.87
C ALA A 62 5.66 -26.22 16.49
N ILE A 63 6.19 -27.00 15.52
CA ILE A 63 5.47 -28.13 14.87
C ILE A 63 6.38 -29.36 14.61
N GLY A 64 7.61 -29.42 15.14
CA GLY A 64 8.56 -30.51 14.86
C GLY A 64 7.99 -31.89 15.24
N PRO A 65 7.59 -32.71 14.24
CA PRO A 65 8.48 -33.73 13.67
C PRO A 65 8.33 -34.06 12.16
N SER A 66 7.64 -33.28 11.31
CA SER A 66 7.35 -33.66 9.89
C SER A 66 8.40 -33.27 8.83
N LEU A 67 9.67 -33.08 9.21
CA LEU A 67 10.70 -32.55 8.30
C LEU A 67 10.99 -33.43 7.05
N ALA A 68 10.58 -34.71 7.07
CA ALA A 68 10.76 -35.65 5.95
C ALA A 68 9.81 -35.40 4.76
N ASP A 69 8.72 -34.63 4.94
CA ASP A 69 7.69 -34.41 3.90
C ASP A 69 8.02 -33.24 2.93
N PHE A 70 9.12 -32.53 3.16
CA PHE A 70 9.43 -31.27 2.48
C PHE A 70 10.02 -31.44 1.06
N ILE A 71 10.70 -32.55 0.77
CA ILE A 71 11.27 -32.82 -0.56
C ILE A 71 10.18 -33.16 -1.61
N PRO A 72 9.14 -33.94 -1.28
CA PRO A 72 7.94 -34.10 -2.12
C PRO A 72 7.11 -32.81 -2.34
N ALA A 73 7.25 -31.80 -1.48
CA ALA A 73 6.41 -30.59 -1.49
C ALA A 73 6.69 -29.61 -2.64
N LEU A 74 7.79 -29.80 -3.40
CA LEU A 74 8.09 -29.03 -4.62
C LEU A 74 7.47 -29.65 -5.89
N GLN A 75 7.04 -30.92 -5.83
CA GLN A 75 6.41 -31.65 -6.93
C GLN A 75 5.13 -30.98 -7.48
N PRO A 76 4.23 -30.39 -6.65
CA PRO A 76 3.03 -29.72 -7.13
C PRO A 76 3.33 -28.43 -7.90
N LEU A 77 4.41 -27.71 -7.57
CA LEU A 77 4.85 -26.51 -8.28
C LEU A 77 5.34 -26.87 -9.68
N PHE A 78 6.17 -27.92 -9.81
CA PHE A 78 6.59 -28.46 -11.10
C PHE A 78 5.40 -28.97 -11.93
N SER A 79 4.42 -29.61 -11.28
CA SER A 79 3.20 -30.10 -11.92
C SER A 79 2.27 -28.95 -12.36
N PHE A 80 2.19 -27.87 -11.60
CA PHE A 80 1.42 -26.67 -11.95
C PHE A 80 2.02 -25.99 -13.19
N ILE A 81 3.35 -25.77 -13.20
CA ILE A 81 4.05 -25.16 -14.35
C ILE A 81 3.90 -26.03 -15.62
N ALA A 82 3.98 -27.37 -15.48
CA ALA A 82 3.79 -28.29 -16.60
C ALA A 82 2.35 -28.33 -17.15
N ASN A 83 1.34 -28.03 -16.34
CA ASN A 83 -0.07 -28.07 -16.73
C ASN A 83 -0.64 -26.72 -17.19
N VAL A 84 0.04 -25.61 -16.93
CA VAL A 84 -0.35 -24.27 -17.42
C VAL A 84 -0.11 -24.13 -18.93
N TRP A 85 0.95 -24.74 -19.47
CA TRP A 85 1.29 -24.66 -20.89
C TRP A 85 0.23 -25.29 -21.82
N PRO A 86 -0.30 -26.50 -21.56
CA PRO A 86 -1.40 -27.10 -22.34
C PRO A 86 -2.74 -26.35 -22.18
N PHE A 87 -3.00 -25.72 -21.03
CA PHE A 87 -4.23 -24.95 -20.80
C PHE A 87 -4.28 -23.67 -21.65
N ILE A 88 -3.12 -23.00 -21.80
CA ILE A 88 -2.98 -21.79 -22.62
C ILE A 88 -3.02 -22.13 -24.12
N THR A 89 -2.40 -23.23 -24.55
CA THR A 89 -2.39 -23.62 -25.97
C THR A 89 -3.74 -24.19 -26.44
N ASN A 90 -4.53 -24.81 -25.56
CA ASN A 90 -5.88 -25.33 -25.87
C ASN A 90 -7.03 -24.38 -25.47
N MET A 91 -6.73 -23.11 -25.19
CA MET A 91 -7.73 -22.10 -24.79
C MET A 91 -8.86 -21.95 -25.84
N SER A 92 -8.57 -22.11 -27.13
CA SER A 92 -9.60 -22.04 -28.20
C SER A 92 -10.58 -23.22 -28.20
N GLU A 93 -10.20 -24.36 -27.63
CA GLU A 93 -11.01 -25.57 -27.53
C GLU A 93 -11.83 -25.59 -26.23
N ASN A 94 -11.25 -25.09 -25.14
CA ASN A 94 -11.93 -24.90 -23.84
C ASN A 94 -13.01 -23.81 -23.88
N LEU A 95 -12.94 -22.88 -24.84
CA LEU A 95 -13.98 -21.85 -25.07
C LEU A 95 -15.18 -22.39 -25.88
N LYS A 96 -15.10 -23.58 -26.49
CA LYS A 96 -16.17 -24.17 -27.33
C LYS A 96 -17.23 -24.92 -26.53
N THR A 97 -17.05 -25.10 -25.22
CA THR A 97 -18.04 -25.73 -24.31
C THR A 97 -18.75 -24.72 -23.41
N LEU A 98 -18.86 -23.47 -23.85
CA LEU A 98 -19.83 -22.53 -23.29
C LEU A 98 -21.25 -22.94 -23.73
N PRO A 99 -22.26 -22.94 -22.82
CA PRO A 99 -23.62 -23.32 -23.19
C PRO A 99 -24.19 -22.41 -24.28
N GLN A 100 -24.83 -23.03 -25.26
CA GLN A 100 -25.40 -22.39 -26.44
C GLN A 100 -26.77 -21.73 -26.16
N ASN A 101 -26.90 -20.89 -25.13
CA ASN A 101 -28.18 -20.24 -24.82
C ASN A 101 -28.03 -18.75 -24.51
N TYR A 102 -27.65 -17.96 -25.53
CA TYR A 102 -27.87 -16.51 -25.53
C TYR A 102 -29.24 -16.10 -26.10
N SER A 103 -30.01 -17.04 -26.66
CA SER A 103 -31.35 -16.80 -27.22
C SER A 103 -32.48 -16.82 -26.17
N ILE A 104 -32.32 -17.59 -25.09
CA ILE A 104 -33.30 -17.70 -23.99
C ILE A 104 -33.32 -16.43 -23.13
N PHE A 105 -32.16 -15.81 -22.93
CA PHE A 105 -31.99 -14.60 -22.10
C PHE A 105 -32.66 -13.35 -22.70
N ILE A 106 -32.67 -13.21 -24.03
CA ILE A 106 -33.32 -12.09 -24.73
C ILE A 106 -34.85 -12.25 -24.73
N GLN A 107 -35.36 -13.50 -24.70
CA GLN A 107 -36.79 -13.79 -24.66
C GLN A 107 -37.39 -13.74 -23.24
N SER A 108 -36.57 -13.80 -22.19
CA SER A 108 -36.98 -13.71 -20.78
C SER A 108 -37.03 -12.28 -20.23
N LEU A 109 -36.86 -11.26 -21.07
CA LEU A 109 -36.90 -9.87 -20.61
C LEU A 109 -38.33 -9.46 -20.21
N PRO A 110 -38.53 -8.97 -18.97
CA PRO A 110 -39.85 -8.78 -18.39
C PRO A 110 -40.64 -7.66 -19.08
N LYS A 111 -41.95 -7.87 -19.27
CA LYS A 111 -42.87 -6.88 -19.88
C LYS A 111 -43.62 -6.05 -18.83
N SER A 112 -43.43 -6.32 -17.52
CA SER A 112 -44.04 -5.56 -16.42
C SER A 112 -43.16 -5.56 -15.14
N PHE A 113 -43.44 -4.63 -14.21
CA PHE A 113 -42.70 -4.45 -12.95
C PHE A 113 -42.80 -5.66 -11.98
N LEU A 114 -43.88 -6.46 -12.06
CA LEU A 114 -44.08 -7.66 -11.25
C LEU A 114 -43.18 -8.83 -11.68
N ASP A 115 -42.81 -8.92 -12.96
CA ASP A 115 -41.88 -9.91 -13.47
C ASP A 115 -40.43 -9.65 -13.01
N PHE A 116 -40.13 -8.41 -12.60
CA PHE A 116 -38.80 -8.06 -12.08
C PHE A 116 -38.52 -8.69 -10.71
N GLN A 117 -39.55 -8.84 -9.88
CA GLN A 117 -39.42 -9.42 -8.54
C GLN A 117 -39.16 -10.94 -8.60
N SER A 118 -39.80 -11.66 -9.53
CA SER A 118 -39.56 -13.09 -9.74
C SER A 118 -38.18 -13.36 -10.35
N ILE A 119 -37.72 -12.51 -11.27
CA ILE A 119 -36.35 -12.55 -11.80
C ILE A 119 -35.32 -12.31 -10.69
N TYR A 120 -35.57 -11.35 -9.79
CA TYR A 120 -34.70 -11.11 -8.63
C TYR A 120 -34.57 -12.36 -7.74
N PHE A 121 -35.68 -12.98 -7.35
CA PHE A 121 -35.63 -14.19 -6.52
C PHE A 121 -34.97 -15.38 -7.23
N ASN A 122 -35.25 -15.56 -8.52
CA ASN A 122 -34.61 -16.61 -9.33
C ASN A 122 -33.11 -16.38 -9.49
N LEU A 123 -32.68 -15.13 -9.67
CA LEU A 123 -31.27 -14.76 -9.75
C LEU A 123 -30.56 -15.00 -8.42
N ILE A 124 -31.18 -14.63 -7.29
CA ILE A 124 -30.63 -14.89 -5.94
C ILE A 124 -30.53 -16.40 -5.69
N ALA A 125 -31.56 -17.17 -6.03
CA ALA A 125 -31.55 -18.63 -5.89
C ALA A 125 -30.47 -19.28 -6.77
N TYR A 126 -30.34 -18.83 -8.02
CA TYR A 126 -29.30 -19.29 -8.93
C TYR A 126 -27.89 -18.94 -8.42
N MET A 127 -27.66 -17.70 -7.99
CA MET A 127 -26.39 -17.27 -7.40
C MET A 127 -26.06 -18.07 -6.14
N SER A 128 -27.03 -18.28 -5.25
CA SER A 128 -26.84 -19.09 -4.04
C SER A 128 -26.44 -20.52 -4.41
N ASN A 129 -27.11 -21.14 -5.38
CA ASN A 129 -26.75 -22.49 -5.84
C ASN A 129 -25.32 -22.52 -6.42
N CYS A 130 -24.97 -21.55 -7.28
CA CYS A 130 -23.61 -21.42 -7.79
C CYS A 130 -22.59 -21.31 -6.64
N LEU A 131 -22.80 -20.41 -5.68
CA LEU A 131 -21.91 -20.19 -4.54
C LEU A 131 -21.71 -21.45 -3.68
N THR A 132 -22.75 -22.27 -3.48
CA THR A 132 -22.61 -23.51 -2.69
C THR A 132 -21.70 -24.56 -3.34
N THR A 133 -21.57 -24.52 -4.67
CA THR A 133 -20.80 -25.51 -5.46
C THR A 133 -19.42 -25.02 -5.90
N LEU A 134 -19.07 -23.76 -5.60
CA LEU A 134 -17.80 -23.20 -6.04
C LEU A 134 -16.60 -23.95 -5.43
N PRO A 135 -15.55 -24.23 -6.23
CA PRO A 135 -14.29 -24.76 -5.73
C PRO A 135 -13.44 -23.62 -5.16
N TYR A 136 -13.78 -23.15 -3.95
CA TYR A 136 -13.21 -21.94 -3.34
C TYR A 136 -11.70 -21.99 -3.23
N LYS A 137 -11.11 -23.08 -2.74
CA LYS A 137 -9.64 -23.22 -2.63
C LYS A 137 -8.94 -23.07 -3.98
N ARG A 138 -9.50 -23.66 -5.04
CA ARG A 138 -8.95 -23.54 -6.40
C ARG A 138 -9.09 -22.13 -6.94
N LEU A 139 -10.25 -21.49 -6.77
CA LEU A 139 -10.48 -20.12 -7.25
C LEU A 139 -9.58 -19.11 -6.54
N ILE A 140 -9.49 -19.19 -5.21
CA ILE A 140 -8.62 -18.34 -4.40
C ILE A 140 -7.15 -18.48 -4.83
N LEU A 141 -6.66 -19.70 -5.06
CA LEU A 141 -5.30 -19.91 -5.54
C LEU A 141 -5.09 -19.34 -6.95
N ILE A 142 -6.05 -19.51 -7.87
CA ILE A 142 -5.98 -18.94 -9.22
C ILE A 142 -5.96 -17.42 -9.16
N PHE A 143 -6.82 -16.80 -8.35
CA PHE A 143 -6.90 -15.35 -8.21
C PHE A 143 -5.64 -14.78 -7.56
N SER A 144 -5.15 -15.41 -6.50
CA SER A 144 -3.91 -15.02 -5.83
C SER A 144 -2.71 -15.07 -6.77
N TRP A 145 -2.50 -16.19 -7.49
CA TRP A 145 -1.41 -16.29 -8.47
C TRP A 145 -1.61 -15.40 -9.68
N GLY A 146 -2.85 -15.22 -10.14
CA GLY A 146 -3.18 -14.32 -11.24
C GLY A 146 -2.83 -12.86 -10.92
N ALA A 147 -3.20 -12.41 -9.72
CA ALA A 147 -2.83 -11.08 -9.23
C ALA A 147 -1.32 -10.94 -9.06
N TYR A 148 -0.64 -11.93 -8.47
CA TYR A 148 0.82 -11.93 -8.34
C TYR A 148 1.52 -11.84 -9.71
N VAL A 149 1.10 -12.65 -10.70
CA VAL A 149 1.69 -12.62 -12.05
C VAL A 149 1.45 -11.27 -12.72
N TRP A 150 0.27 -10.68 -12.54
CA TRP A 150 -0.04 -9.35 -13.04
C TRP A 150 0.88 -8.29 -12.43
N ASP A 151 1.00 -8.23 -11.11
CA ASP A 151 1.86 -7.27 -10.42
C ASP A 151 3.34 -7.48 -10.76
N ALA A 152 3.81 -8.73 -10.81
CA ALA A 152 5.18 -9.07 -11.21
C ALA A 152 5.46 -8.65 -12.66
N TYR A 153 4.51 -8.81 -13.58
CA TYR A 153 4.61 -8.31 -14.95
C TYR A 153 4.79 -6.78 -14.98
N LEU A 154 3.99 -6.05 -14.20
CA LEU A 154 4.12 -4.60 -14.10
C LEU A 154 5.47 -4.18 -13.51
N ASP A 155 5.92 -4.86 -12.44
CA ASP A 155 7.21 -4.59 -11.80
C ASP A 155 8.38 -4.85 -12.74
N VAL A 156 8.34 -5.91 -13.56
CA VAL A 156 9.37 -6.19 -14.58
C VAL A 156 9.43 -5.09 -15.63
N ARG A 157 8.27 -4.63 -16.15
CA ARG A 157 8.24 -3.50 -17.09
C ARG A 157 8.84 -2.24 -16.50
N GLN A 158 8.52 -1.95 -15.24
CA GLN A 158 9.08 -0.80 -14.54
C GLN A 158 10.58 -0.96 -14.35
N ARG A 159 11.04 -2.17 -14.02
CA ARG A 159 12.46 -2.48 -13.90
C ARG A 159 13.22 -2.22 -15.21
N ASP A 160 12.67 -2.66 -16.34
CA ASP A 160 13.27 -2.41 -17.66
C ASP A 160 13.48 -0.92 -17.93
N MET A 161 12.53 -0.09 -17.51
CA MET A 161 12.65 1.38 -17.62
C MET A 161 13.76 1.95 -16.74
N LEU A 162 14.02 1.37 -15.56
CA LEU A 162 15.08 1.80 -14.65
C LEU A 162 16.48 1.48 -15.19
N HIS A 163 16.63 0.43 -16.02
CA HIS A 163 17.87 0.15 -16.74
C HIS A 163 18.21 1.18 -17.83
N GLY A 164 17.29 2.08 -18.15
CA GLY A 164 17.52 3.17 -19.10
C GLY A 164 18.58 4.16 -18.59
N VAL A 165 19.70 4.31 -19.29
CA VAL A 165 20.79 5.24 -18.92
C VAL A 165 20.61 6.65 -19.50
N ASN A 166 19.63 6.83 -20.37
CA ASN A 166 19.37 8.08 -21.06
C ASN A 166 18.17 8.79 -20.43
N ARG A 167 18.40 10.01 -19.94
CA ARG A 167 17.34 10.90 -19.46
C ARG A 167 16.29 11.15 -20.56
N PRO A 168 14.98 11.05 -20.25
CA PRO A 168 13.91 11.54 -21.12
C PRO A 168 14.14 13.00 -21.52
N ILE A 169 13.80 13.34 -22.76
CA ILE A 169 13.97 14.71 -23.30
C ILE A 169 13.37 15.78 -22.37
N PRO A 170 12.14 15.61 -21.83
CA PRO A 170 11.51 16.64 -20.99
C PRO A 170 12.28 17.01 -19.73
N ILE A 171 13.10 16.10 -19.18
CA ILE A 171 13.81 16.32 -17.91
C ILE A 171 15.30 16.61 -18.07
N ARG A 172 15.85 16.58 -19.30
CA ARG A 172 17.30 16.71 -19.54
C ARG A 172 17.87 18.06 -19.08
N SER A 173 17.09 19.13 -19.22
CA SER A 173 17.43 20.49 -18.79
C SER A 173 17.22 20.70 -17.29
N ILE A 174 16.51 19.79 -16.63
CA ILE A 174 15.99 19.98 -15.27
C ILE A 174 16.78 19.15 -14.25
N VAL A 175 17.06 17.89 -14.59
CA VAL A 175 17.68 16.92 -13.68
C VAL A 175 19.03 16.51 -14.23
N THR A 176 20.10 16.56 -13.43
CA THR A 176 21.46 16.17 -13.86
C THR A 176 21.54 14.69 -14.24
N ARG A 177 22.55 14.32 -15.06
CA ARG A 177 22.73 12.91 -15.47
C ARG A 177 23.04 12.01 -14.28
N LYS A 178 23.86 12.50 -13.35
CA LYS A 178 24.20 11.82 -12.10
C LYS A 178 22.94 11.54 -11.27
N ALA A 179 22.13 12.56 -10.97
CA ALA A 179 20.90 12.40 -10.20
C ALA A 179 19.91 11.40 -10.84
N PHE A 180 19.80 11.40 -12.17
CA PHE A 180 18.97 10.43 -12.89
C PHE A 180 19.47 8.98 -12.72
N LEU A 181 20.78 8.75 -12.85
CA LEU A 181 21.36 7.42 -12.68
C LEU A 181 21.32 6.94 -11.23
N GLU A 182 21.50 7.85 -10.27
CA GLU A 182 21.35 7.55 -8.84
C GLU A 182 19.91 7.16 -8.48
N ALA A 183 18.92 7.89 -9.02
CA ALA A 183 17.50 7.54 -8.87
C ALA A 183 17.18 6.17 -9.48
N ASN A 184 17.74 5.87 -10.66
CA ASN A 184 17.57 4.55 -11.29
C ASN A 184 18.23 3.43 -10.49
N SER A 185 19.46 3.62 -10.01
CA SER A 185 20.14 2.63 -9.16
C SER A 185 19.36 2.38 -7.87
N TYR A 186 18.83 3.43 -7.24
CA TYR A 186 17.95 3.29 -6.08
C TYR A 186 16.66 2.53 -6.40
N GLY A 187 16.02 2.86 -7.52
CA GLY A 187 14.85 2.15 -8.02
C GLY A 187 15.12 0.67 -8.30
N LEU A 188 16.30 0.33 -8.85
CA LEU A 188 16.69 -1.05 -9.13
C LEU A 188 16.85 -1.86 -7.84
N ASP A 189 17.56 -1.33 -6.83
CA ASP A 189 17.70 -2.01 -5.53
C ASP A 189 16.33 -2.23 -4.85
N LYS A 190 15.45 -1.22 -4.90
CA LYS A 190 14.08 -1.35 -4.38
C LYS A 190 13.25 -2.37 -5.17
N SER A 191 13.38 -2.37 -6.49
CA SER A 191 12.71 -3.34 -7.36
C SER A 191 13.15 -4.77 -7.06
N SER A 192 14.44 -5.01 -6.85
CA SER A 192 14.99 -6.33 -6.53
C SER A 192 14.47 -6.86 -5.19
N LEU A 193 14.49 -6.01 -4.16
CA LEU A 193 13.94 -6.34 -2.84
C LEU A 193 12.45 -6.65 -2.94
N LYS A 194 11.68 -5.80 -3.64
CA LYS A 194 10.23 -5.98 -3.81
C LYS A 194 9.89 -7.28 -4.53
N LEU A 195 10.54 -7.58 -5.66
CA LEU A 195 10.29 -8.79 -6.44
C LEU A 195 10.58 -10.05 -5.61
N THR A 196 11.70 -10.05 -4.88
CA THR A 196 12.08 -11.15 -3.99
C THR A 196 11.07 -11.35 -2.88
N GLN A 197 10.73 -10.28 -2.16
CA GLN A 197 9.77 -10.32 -1.06
C GLN A 197 8.39 -10.80 -1.54
N SER A 198 7.90 -10.26 -2.65
CA SER A 198 6.59 -10.60 -3.21
C SER A 198 6.51 -12.07 -3.62
N LEU A 199 7.58 -12.62 -4.21
CA LEU A 199 7.64 -14.05 -4.55
C LEU A 199 7.60 -14.93 -3.29
N ILE A 200 8.38 -14.57 -2.27
CA ILE A 200 8.43 -15.32 -1.02
C ILE A 200 7.07 -15.26 -0.30
N ASP A 201 6.42 -14.11 -0.27
CA ASP A 201 5.09 -13.94 0.30
C ASP A 201 4.02 -14.72 -0.47
N GLN A 202 4.12 -14.79 -1.80
CA GLN A 202 3.22 -15.59 -2.63
C GLN A 202 3.39 -17.09 -2.38
N ILE A 203 4.64 -17.56 -2.23
CA ILE A 203 4.95 -18.94 -1.87
C ILE A 203 4.40 -19.24 -0.47
N LYS A 204 4.68 -18.37 0.52
CA LYS A 204 4.17 -18.48 1.90
C LYS A 204 2.65 -18.61 1.93
N THR A 205 1.95 -17.73 1.22
CA THR A 205 0.49 -17.75 1.11
C THR A 205 0.00 -19.05 0.49
N THR A 206 0.62 -19.51 -0.60
CA THR A 206 0.28 -20.78 -1.24
C THR A 206 0.46 -21.96 -0.30
N LEU A 207 1.57 -22.02 0.45
CA LEU A 207 1.81 -23.08 1.43
C LEU A 207 0.76 -23.07 2.54
N VAL A 208 0.44 -21.88 3.08
CA VAL A 208 -0.55 -21.74 4.14
C VAL A 208 -1.92 -22.24 3.72
N LEU A 209 -2.35 -21.93 2.49
CA LEU A 209 -3.65 -22.32 1.95
C LEU A 209 -3.69 -23.79 1.49
N CYS A 210 -2.61 -24.32 0.93
CA CYS A 210 -2.56 -25.68 0.39
C CYS A 210 -2.45 -26.75 1.49
N TYR A 211 -1.65 -26.50 2.53
CA TYR A 211 -1.27 -27.48 3.55
C TYR A 211 -2.01 -27.30 4.87
N ASP A 212 -3.18 -26.66 4.84
CA ASP A 212 -4.08 -26.53 5.99
C ASP A 212 -3.35 -25.96 7.24
N VAL A 213 -2.37 -25.08 7.01
CA VAL A 213 -1.65 -24.37 8.08
C VAL A 213 -2.62 -23.43 8.79
N LEU A 214 -3.55 -22.84 8.05
CA LEU A 214 -4.57 -21.93 8.59
C LEU A 214 -5.46 -22.62 9.65
N PRO A 215 -6.14 -23.76 9.38
CA PRO A 215 -6.91 -24.47 10.41
C PRO A 215 -6.02 -25.05 11.52
N ALA A 216 -4.81 -25.51 11.22
CA ALA A 216 -3.88 -25.98 12.25
C ALA A 216 -3.55 -24.86 13.27
N PHE A 217 -3.25 -23.66 12.78
CA PHE A 217 -2.96 -22.50 13.62
C PHE A 217 -4.19 -21.99 14.39
N TRP A 218 -5.38 -22.06 13.76
CA TRP A 218 -6.65 -21.79 14.44
C TRP A 218 -6.89 -22.76 15.60
N ASN A 219 -6.72 -24.06 15.38
CA ASN A 219 -6.89 -25.07 16.43
C ASN A 219 -5.86 -24.90 17.54
N MET A 220 -4.59 -24.66 17.21
CA MET A 220 -3.52 -24.43 18.19
C MET A 220 -3.83 -23.24 19.11
N THR A 221 -4.29 -22.12 18.54
CA THR A 221 -4.67 -20.93 19.33
C THR A 221 -5.93 -21.19 20.16
N GLY A 222 -6.86 -22.00 19.67
CA GLY A 222 -8.07 -22.41 20.42
C GLY A 222 -7.76 -23.32 21.59
N GLU A 223 -6.90 -24.32 21.39
CA GLU A 223 -6.41 -25.20 22.45
C GLU A 223 -5.63 -24.43 23.51
N PHE A 224 -4.77 -23.50 23.10
CA PHE A 224 -4.08 -22.61 24.03
C PHE A 224 -5.08 -21.79 24.86
N MET A 225 -6.07 -21.18 24.21
CA MET A 225 -7.12 -20.41 24.86
C MET A 225 -7.90 -21.25 25.89
N GLN A 226 -8.30 -22.46 25.51
CA GLN A 226 -9.07 -23.34 26.39
C GLN A 226 -8.24 -23.87 27.56
N THR A 227 -7.02 -24.35 27.30
CA THR A 227 -6.20 -25.02 28.32
C THR A 227 -5.45 -24.07 29.23
N ARG A 228 -5.05 -22.89 28.74
CA ARG A 228 -4.23 -21.92 29.50
C ARG A 228 -5.00 -20.72 30.00
N LEU A 229 -6.03 -20.28 29.27
CA LEU A 229 -6.82 -19.09 29.64
C LEU A 229 -8.21 -19.45 30.20
N GLY A 230 -8.66 -20.69 30.04
CA GLY A 230 -9.94 -21.17 30.56
C GLY A 230 -11.17 -20.72 29.78
N PHE A 231 -11.00 -20.20 28.56
CA PHE A 231 -12.11 -19.80 27.70
C PHE A 231 -12.40 -20.91 26.69
N GLY A 232 -13.65 -21.41 26.68
CA GLY A 232 -14.08 -22.45 25.76
C GLY A 232 -14.42 -21.93 24.35
N PRO A 233 -14.84 -22.84 23.45
CA PRO A 233 -15.21 -22.51 22.06
C PRO A 233 -16.35 -21.48 21.94
N GLU A 234 -17.17 -21.29 22.98
CA GLU A 234 -18.22 -20.29 23.04
C GLU A 234 -17.71 -18.84 22.96
N TYR A 235 -16.42 -18.61 23.23
CA TYR A 235 -15.76 -17.31 23.14
C TYR A 235 -15.10 -17.07 21.77
N GLU A 236 -15.84 -17.27 20.67
CA GLU A 236 -15.31 -17.17 19.30
C GLU A 236 -14.63 -15.82 18.99
N ILE A 237 -15.18 -14.70 19.48
CA ILE A 237 -14.56 -13.37 19.29
C ILE A 237 -13.20 -13.31 19.97
N THR A 238 -13.08 -13.84 21.19
CA THR A 238 -11.79 -13.91 21.92
C THR A 238 -10.80 -14.80 21.19
N HIS A 239 -11.24 -15.94 20.67
CA HIS A 239 -10.41 -16.82 19.85
C HIS A 239 -9.92 -16.10 18.59
N SER A 240 -10.82 -15.40 17.89
CA SER A 240 -10.48 -14.62 16.69
C SER A 240 -9.44 -13.53 16.98
N ILE A 241 -9.54 -12.84 18.12
CA ILE A 241 -8.56 -11.85 18.56
C ILE A 241 -7.21 -12.49 18.83
N LEU A 242 -7.17 -13.61 19.58
CA LEU A 242 -5.93 -14.31 19.88
C LEU A 242 -5.26 -14.80 18.59
N PHE A 243 -6.04 -15.37 17.68
CA PHE A 243 -5.59 -15.81 16.37
C PHE A 243 -5.07 -14.62 15.53
N PHE A 244 -5.77 -13.48 15.51
CA PHE A 244 -5.32 -12.26 14.85
C PHE A 244 -3.98 -11.76 15.39
N ILE A 245 -3.81 -11.70 16.72
CA ILE A 245 -2.55 -11.27 17.36
C ILE A 245 -1.43 -12.24 17.01
N ALA A 246 -1.67 -13.55 17.13
CA ALA A 246 -0.68 -14.58 16.87
C ALA A 246 -0.22 -14.59 15.40
N THR A 247 -1.17 -14.53 14.45
CA THR A 247 -0.86 -14.47 13.01
C THR A 247 -0.16 -13.16 12.64
N SER A 248 -0.59 -12.02 13.21
CA SER A 248 0.07 -10.72 13.00
C SER A 248 1.51 -10.73 13.51
N PHE A 249 1.75 -11.36 14.67
CA PHE A 249 3.08 -11.51 15.23
C PHE A 249 3.97 -12.37 14.33
N VAL A 250 3.49 -13.55 13.90
CA VAL A 250 4.22 -14.43 12.98
C VAL A 250 4.56 -13.69 11.69
N ASN A 251 3.59 -13.01 11.08
CA ASN A 251 3.82 -12.26 9.85
C ASN A 251 4.85 -11.13 10.03
N SER A 252 4.77 -10.40 11.15
CA SER A 252 5.73 -9.34 11.48
C SER A 252 7.15 -9.91 11.62
N VAL A 253 7.31 -11.04 12.32
CA VAL A 253 8.61 -11.70 12.49
C VAL A 253 9.17 -12.21 11.16
N THR A 254 8.33 -12.81 10.30
CA THR A 254 8.77 -13.28 8.98
C THR A 254 9.20 -12.16 8.05
N ASN A 255 8.73 -10.93 8.29
CA ASN A 255 9.07 -9.76 7.48
C ASN A 255 10.33 -9.02 7.94
N ILE A 256 10.81 -9.27 9.18
CA ILE A 256 12.01 -8.64 9.74
C ILE A 256 13.23 -8.69 8.78
N PRO A 257 13.55 -9.81 8.11
CA PRO A 257 14.69 -9.86 7.19
C PRO A 257 14.60 -8.82 6.06
N PHE A 258 13.41 -8.67 5.45
CA PHE A 258 13.18 -7.71 4.37
C PHE A 258 13.21 -6.28 4.90
N ASP A 259 12.61 -6.02 6.06
CA ASP A 259 12.59 -4.70 6.69
C ASP A 259 14.00 -4.23 7.08
N LEU A 260 14.81 -5.13 7.65
CA LEU A 260 16.21 -4.86 8.00
C LEU A 260 17.07 -4.66 6.75
N TYR A 261 16.92 -5.48 5.71
CA TYR A 261 17.65 -5.30 4.46
C TYR A 261 17.27 -3.99 3.77
N GLY A 262 15.97 -3.70 3.67
CA GLY A 262 15.48 -2.43 3.15
C GLY A 262 16.06 -1.23 3.90
N THR A 263 16.00 -1.24 5.23
CA THR A 263 16.43 -0.10 6.05
C THR A 263 17.96 0.03 6.15
N PHE A 264 18.66 -1.04 6.53
CA PHE A 264 20.09 -0.98 6.87
C PHE A 264 21.02 -1.34 5.71
N VAL A 265 20.50 -1.83 4.58
CA VAL A 265 21.29 -2.08 3.36
C VAL A 265 20.87 -1.14 2.24
N VAL A 266 19.61 -1.19 1.78
CA VAL A 266 19.16 -0.39 0.63
C VAL A 266 19.12 1.10 0.96
N GLU A 267 18.35 1.51 1.98
CA GLU A 267 18.25 2.92 2.36
C GLU A 267 19.59 3.47 2.88
N GLN A 268 20.42 2.63 3.52
CA GLN A 268 21.77 3.00 3.95
C GLN A 268 22.72 3.25 2.76
N LYS A 269 22.74 2.34 1.77
CA LYS A 269 23.53 2.48 0.52
C LYS A 269 23.22 3.78 -0.19
N HIS A 270 21.96 4.21 -0.17
CA HIS A 270 21.49 5.42 -0.84
C HIS A 270 21.51 6.68 0.01
N GLY A 271 22.00 6.60 1.26
CA GLY A 271 22.19 7.74 2.16
C GLY A 271 20.94 8.21 2.91
N PHE A 272 19.82 7.49 2.76
CA PHE A 272 18.53 7.85 3.35
C PHE A 272 18.39 7.39 4.80
N ASN A 273 18.93 6.23 5.17
CA ASN A 273 18.76 5.70 6.51
C ASN A 273 19.45 6.61 7.55
N LYS A 274 18.67 7.03 8.56
CA LYS A 274 19.16 7.71 9.77
C LYS A 274 18.78 6.96 11.05
N GLN A 275 18.08 5.83 10.92
CA GLN A 275 17.64 5.02 12.05
C GLN A 275 18.81 4.21 12.62
N THR A 276 18.83 4.08 13.95
CA THR A 276 19.67 3.10 14.66
C THR A 276 18.89 1.81 14.88
N VAL A 277 19.60 0.69 15.09
CA VAL A 277 18.96 -0.60 15.41
C VAL A 277 18.08 -0.50 16.66
N SER A 278 18.49 0.27 17.67
CA SER A 278 17.68 0.50 18.88
C SER A 278 16.38 1.23 18.59
N LEU A 279 16.41 2.26 17.72
CA LEU A 279 15.21 2.96 17.30
C LEU A 279 14.29 2.04 16.50
N TYR A 280 14.85 1.25 15.58
CA TYR A 280 14.10 0.27 14.79
C TYR A 280 13.37 -0.75 15.69
N ILE A 281 14.06 -1.37 16.64
CA ILE A 281 13.45 -2.34 17.58
C ILE A 281 12.37 -1.67 18.43
N THR A 282 12.61 -0.44 18.89
CA THR A 282 11.64 0.31 19.69
C THR A 282 10.38 0.60 18.89
N ASP A 283 10.52 1.02 17.63
CA ASP A 283 9.40 1.28 16.73
C ASP A 283 8.66 0.00 16.36
N PHE A 284 9.38 -1.12 16.17
CA PHE A 284 8.79 -2.44 15.95
C PHE A 284 7.91 -2.88 17.12
N ILE A 285 8.42 -2.79 18.36
CA ILE A 285 7.66 -3.16 19.57
C ILE A 285 6.43 -2.23 19.75
N LYS A 286 6.60 -0.92 19.57
CA LYS A 286 5.47 0.04 19.63
C LYS A 286 4.40 -0.29 18.60
N THR A 287 4.81 -0.61 17.38
CA THR A 287 3.90 -0.97 16.29
C THR A 287 3.15 -2.27 16.62
N LEU A 288 3.84 -3.31 17.10
CA LEU A 288 3.19 -4.54 17.56
C LEU A 288 2.17 -4.27 18.68
N ALA A 289 2.53 -3.47 19.68
CA ALA A 289 1.63 -3.14 20.79
C ALA A 289 0.39 -2.35 20.32
N LEU A 290 0.56 -1.40 19.39
CA LEU A 290 -0.54 -0.64 18.81
C LEU A 290 -1.45 -1.50 17.94
N THR A 291 -0.88 -2.38 17.10
CA THR A 291 -1.64 -3.34 16.29
C THR A 291 -2.42 -4.31 17.18
N ALA A 292 -1.78 -4.88 18.20
CA ALA A 292 -2.44 -5.79 19.12
C ALA A 292 -3.54 -5.10 19.95
N SER A 293 -3.38 -3.84 20.33
CA SER A 293 -4.40 -3.11 21.10
C SER A 293 -5.54 -2.58 20.22
N PHE A 294 -5.26 -1.65 19.31
CA PHE A 294 -6.27 -1.03 18.46
C PHE A 294 -6.86 -2.02 17.44
N GLY A 295 -6.03 -2.91 16.88
CA GLY A 295 -6.50 -3.93 15.94
C GLY A 295 -7.49 -4.88 16.60
N SER A 296 -7.20 -5.37 17.81
CA SER A 296 -8.14 -6.22 18.56
C SER A 296 -9.42 -5.50 18.95
N LEU A 297 -9.33 -4.22 19.35
CA LEU A 297 -10.50 -3.41 19.66
C LEU A 297 -11.42 -3.26 18.43
N ILE A 298 -10.86 -2.89 17.28
CA ILE A 298 -11.62 -2.72 16.04
C ILE A 298 -12.17 -4.07 15.58
N LEU A 299 -11.37 -5.14 15.61
CA LEU A 299 -11.80 -6.48 15.22
C LEU A 299 -12.93 -7.00 16.11
N SER A 300 -12.83 -6.81 17.43
CA SER A 300 -13.89 -7.19 18.37
C SER A 300 -15.21 -6.46 18.07
N GLY A 301 -15.14 -5.15 17.83
CA GLY A 301 -16.31 -4.34 17.46
C GLY A 301 -16.92 -4.76 16.12
N LEU A 302 -16.07 -5.11 15.14
CA LEU A 302 -16.49 -5.62 13.84
C LEU A 302 -17.24 -6.96 13.99
N LEU A 303 -16.62 -7.96 14.63
CA LEU A 303 -17.22 -9.29 14.80
C LEU A 303 -18.48 -9.24 15.68
N TYR A 304 -18.47 -8.40 16.72
CA TYR A 304 -19.65 -8.15 17.53
C TYR A 304 -20.78 -7.55 16.70
N THR A 305 -20.49 -6.55 15.85
CA THR A 305 -21.49 -5.94 14.96
C THR A 305 -22.08 -7.00 14.03
N ILE A 306 -21.26 -7.84 13.40
CA ILE A 306 -21.72 -8.92 12.51
C ILE A 306 -22.64 -9.90 13.27
N SER A 307 -22.19 -10.39 14.43
CA SER A 307 -22.97 -11.36 15.22
C SER A 307 -24.30 -10.81 15.74
N LYS A 308 -24.42 -9.49 15.96
CA LYS A 308 -25.64 -8.88 16.52
C LYS A 308 -26.66 -8.42 15.49
N THR A 309 -26.24 -8.15 14.25
CA THR A 309 -27.09 -7.46 13.28
C THR A 309 -27.64 -8.37 12.17
N GLY A 310 -27.26 -9.66 12.18
CA GLY A 310 -27.82 -10.69 11.30
C GLY A 310 -27.61 -10.39 9.82
N ASP A 311 -28.57 -10.74 8.97
CA ASP A 311 -28.45 -10.68 7.50
C ASP A 311 -28.14 -9.28 6.95
N ASN A 312 -28.44 -8.22 7.71
CA ASN A 312 -28.21 -6.83 7.30
C ASN A 312 -26.89 -6.24 7.84
N PHE A 313 -25.96 -7.08 8.34
CA PHE A 313 -24.76 -6.60 9.02
C PHE A 313 -23.91 -5.63 8.20
N TYR A 314 -23.89 -5.78 6.87
CA TYR A 314 -23.06 -4.96 5.98
C TYR A 314 -23.34 -3.45 6.12
N PHE A 315 -24.60 -3.07 6.39
CA PHE A 315 -24.96 -1.67 6.64
C PHE A 315 -24.41 -1.16 7.97
N TYR A 316 -24.55 -1.96 9.04
CA TYR A 316 -24.06 -1.59 10.37
C TYR A 316 -22.55 -1.61 10.45
N VAL A 317 -21.90 -2.55 9.78
CA VAL A 317 -20.44 -2.59 9.63
C VAL A 317 -19.95 -1.36 8.87
N MET A 318 -20.62 -0.95 7.78
CA MET A 318 -20.28 0.30 7.09
C MET A 318 -20.33 1.50 8.06
N LEU A 319 -21.40 1.65 8.84
CA LEU A 319 -21.51 2.74 9.82
C LEU A 319 -20.45 2.65 10.93
N PHE A 320 -20.18 1.45 11.44
CA PHE A 320 -19.13 1.22 12.42
C PHE A 320 -17.75 1.60 11.86
N MET A 321 -17.42 1.14 10.65
CA MET A 321 -16.15 1.45 10.00
C MET A 321 -16.03 2.94 9.65
N MET A 322 -17.13 3.60 9.26
CA MET A 322 -17.18 5.05 9.08
C MET A 322 -16.81 5.79 10.38
N LEU A 323 -17.40 5.36 11.51
CA LEU A 323 -17.09 5.92 12.82
C LEU A 323 -15.60 5.71 13.16
N ILE A 324 -15.08 4.49 12.99
CA ILE A 324 -13.66 4.18 13.22
C ILE A 324 -12.75 5.03 12.32
N GLN A 325 -13.09 5.24 11.05
CA GLN A 325 -12.31 6.09 10.14
C GLN A 325 -12.31 7.56 10.57
N ILE A 326 -13.46 8.12 10.94
CA ILE A 326 -13.58 9.51 11.44
C ILE A 326 -12.74 9.69 12.71
N ILE A 327 -12.83 8.72 13.63
CA ILE A 327 -12.01 8.67 14.84
C ILE A 327 -10.53 8.60 14.46
N GLY A 328 -10.15 7.70 13.54
CA GLY A 328 -8.78 7.48 13.08
C GLY A 328 -8.12 8.72 12.49
N ILE A 329 -8.84 9.48 11.65
CA ILE A 329 -8.35 10.76 11.08
C ILE A 329 -7.98 11.77 12.16
N THR A 330 -8.62 11.69 13.32
CA THR A 330 -8.32 12.57 14.46
C THR A 330 -7.24 11.96 15.35
N ILE A 331 -7.43 10.72 15.81
CA ILE A 331 -6.55 10.06 16.79
C ILE A 331 -5.16 9.79 16.22
N PHE A 332 -5.06 9.39 14.95
CA PHE A 332 -3.78 8.99 14.36
C PHE A 332 -2.72 10.12 14.42
N PRO A 333 -2.96 11.32 13.86
CA PRO A 333 -1.97 12.39 13.92
C PRO A 333 -1.84 13.03 15.31
N THR A 334 -2.84 12.96 16.19
CA THR A 334 -2.78 13.62 17.51
C THR A 334 -2.23 12.76 18.64
N PHE A 335 -2.38 11.45 18.56
CA PHE A 335 -2.02 10.52 19.63
C PHE A 335 -1.04 9.46 19.16
N ILE A 336 -1.26 8.85 17.98
CA ILE A 336 -0.43 7.74 17.51
C ILE A 336 0.91 8.26 16.96
N GLN A 337 0.91 9.21 16.02
CA GLN A 337 2.15 9.74 15.45
C GLN A 337 3.12 10.34 16.49
N PRO A 338 2.66 11.08 17.52
CA PRO A 338 3.54 11.57 18.58
C PRO A 338 4.26 10.48 19.41
N LEU A 339 3.81 9.21 19.36
CA LEU A 339 4.54 8.10 19.99
C LEU A 339 5.84 7.75 19.25
N PHE A 340 5.93 8.12 17.96
CA PHE A 340 7.04 7.83 17.07
C PHE A 340 7.91 9.06 16.80
N ASN A 341 7.29 10.22 16.60
CA ASN A 341 7.94 11.45 16.16
C ASN A 341 7.64 12.60 17.12
N LYS A 342 8.59 13.53 17.24
CA LYS A 342 8.41 14.77 17.99
C LYS A 342 7.74 15.81 17.08
N PHE A 343 6.68 16.41 17.60
CA PHE A 343 6.01 17.54 16.98
C PHE A 343 6.35 18.81 17.74
N THR A 344 7.00 19.77 17.10
CA THR A 344 7.29 21.08 17.66
C THR A 344 6.52 22.15 16.89
N PRO A 345 5.98 23.19 17.55
CA PRO A 345 5.43 24.34 16.83
C PRO A 345 6.47 24.91 15.84
N LEU A 346 6.03 25.35 14.66
CA LEU A 346 6.94 26.06 13.76
C LEU A 346 7.43 27.35 14.44
N GLU A 347 8.73 27.58 14.38
CA GLU A 347 9.38 28.76 14.93
C GLU A 347 8.84 30.05 14.30
N ASP A 348 8.84 31.13 15.07
CA ASP A 348 8.45 32.44 14.56
C ASP A 348 9.48 32.92 13.54
N GLY A 349 9.01 33.32 12.36
CA GLY A 349 9.86 33.73 11.25
C GLY A 349 9.08 33.95 9.96
N GLU A 350 9.79 34.31 8.89
CA GLU A 350 9.18 34.66 7.59
C GLU A 350 8.31 33.52 7.03
N LEU A 351 8.77 32.28 7.17
CA LEU A 351 8.03 31.10 6.67
C LEU A 351 6.66 30.97 7.36
N LYS A 352 6.62 31.12 8.68
CA LYS A 352 5.37 31.05 9.45
C LYS A 352 4.40 32.14 9.02
N VAL A 353 4.89 33.38 8.88
CA VAL A 353 4.08 34.53 8.46
C VAL A 353 3.46 34.28 7.07
N LYS A 354 4.25 33.87 6.08
CA LYS A 354 3.70 33.62 4.73
C LYS A 354 2.70 32.46 4.70
N ILE A 355 2.90 31.43 5.51
CA ILE A 355 1.93 30.33 5.62
C ILE A 355 0.62 30.83 6.25
N GLU A 356 0.69 31.65 7.29
CA GLU A 356 -0.49 32.24 7.93
C GLU A 356 -1.23 33.19 6.99
N GLU A 357 -0.51 34.00 6.20
CA GLU A 357 -1.07 34.87 5.16
C GLU A 357 -1.76 34.06 4.05
N LEU A 358 -1.12 32.99 3.57
CA LEU A 358 -1.70 32.09 2.57
C LEU A 358 -2.97 31.41 3.10
N ALA A 359 -2.94 30.92 4.34
CA ALA A 359 -4.10 30.32 4.99
C ALA A 359 -5.24 31.33 5.14
N ALA A 360 -4.94 32.56 5.59
CA ALA A 360 -5.91 33.63 5.74
C ALA A 360 -6.54 34.04 4.39
N ARG A 361 -5.72 34.16 3.33
CA ARG A 361 -6.19 34.47 1.97
C ARG A 361 -7.19 33.44 1.43
N LEU A 362 -7.12 32.20 1.90
CA LEU A 362 -7.97 31.10 1.45
C LEU A 362 -9.11 30.78 2.43
N ASP A 363 -9.29 31.58 3.48
CA ASP A 363 -10.20 31.32 4.60
C ASP A 363 -9.99 29.93 5.23
N PHE A 364 -8.75 29.44 5.19
CA PHE A 364 -8.40 28.17 5.79
C PHE A 364 -8.30 28.35 7.32
N PRO A 365 -9.07 27.59 8.12
CA PRO A 365 -9.11 27.76 9.57
C PRO A 365 -7.89 27.10 10.23
N LEU A 366 -6.70 27.63 9.94
CA LEU A 366 -5.42 27.22 10.50
C LEU A 366 -5.42 27.46 12.01
N LYS A 367 -5.27 26.40 12.79
CA LYS A 367 -5.20 26.49 14.25
C LYS A 367 -3.78 26.33 14.78
N LYS A 368 -3.00 25.42 14.19
CA LYS A 368 -1.62 25.14 14.61
C LYS A 368 -0.77 24.72 13.40
N LEU A 369 0.48 25.13 13.43
CA LEU A 369 1.51 24.78 12.46
C LEU A 369 2.65 24.08 13.19
N TYR A 370 2.99 22.88 12.74
CA TYR A 370 3.97 22.01 13.38
C TYR A 370 5.09 21.62 12.42
N VAL A 371 6.26 21.36 12.99
CA VAL A 371 7.37 20.66 12.36
C VAL A 371 7.48 19.27 13.00
N ILE A 372 7.63 18.25 12.16
CA ILE A 372 7.89 16.87 12.57
C ILE A 372 9.37 16.53 12.31
N ASP A 373 10.02 15.84 13.25
CA ASP A 373 11.42 15.40 13.16
C ASP A 373 11.62 14.18 12.24
N GLY A 374 11.16 14.28 10.99
CA GLY A 374 11.28 13.22 9.97
C GLY A 374 12.73 12.76 9.75
N SER A 375 13.68 13.69 9.85
CA SER A 375 15.12 13.43 9.74
C SER A 375 15.67 12.42 10.74
N LYS A 376 14.97 12.18 11.86
CA LYS A 376 15.32 11.11 12.83
C LYS A 376 15.32 9.72 12.19
N ARG A 377 14.54 9.53 11.12
CA ARG A 377 14.34 8.23 10.47
C ARG A 377 14.89 8.19 9.05
N SER A 378 14.65 9.25 8.29
CA SER A 378 14.93 9.25 6.86
C SER A 378 15.26 10.64 6.36
N GLY A 379 16.07 10.72 5.30
CA GLY A 379 16.27 11.94 4.53
C GLY A 379 15.07 12.38 3.67
N HIS A 380 13.97 11.62 3.66
CA HIS A 380 12.81 11.94 2.83
C HIS A 380 12.02 13.16 3.31
N SER A 381 11.52 13.93 2.34
CA SER A 381 10.74 15.14 2.57
C SER A 381 9.26 14.96 2.28
N ASN A 382 8.42 15.59 3.11
CA ASN A 382 6.97 15.58 2.96
C ASN A 382 6.31 16.77 3.71
N ALA A 383 5.05 17.04 3.40
CA ALA A 383 4.16 17.91 4.15
C ALA A 383 2.75 17.33 4.11
N TYR A 384 1.94 17.58 5.13
CA TYR A 384 0.54 17.17 5.10
C TYR A 384 -0.33 18.04 6.01
N MET A 385 -1.64 17.94 5.80
CA MET A 385 -2.64 18.61 6.61
C MET A 385 -3.64 17.63 7.22
N TYR A 386 -4.15 17.97 8.40
CA TYR A 386 -5.20 17.19 9.04
C TYR A 386 -6.09 18.03 9.95
N GLY A 387 -7.14 17.40 10.47
CA GLY A 387 -8.07 18.00 11.44
C GLY A 387 -9.48 18.21 10.90
N PHE A 388 -10.43 18.45 11.81
CA PHE A 388 -11.86 18.57 11.50
C PHE A 388 -12.37 20.00 11.65
N PHE A 389 -13.32 20.36 10.78
CA PHE A 389 -14.01 21.67 10.80
C PHE A 389 -13.03 22.84 10.94
N LYS A 390 -13.15 23.63 12.02
CA LYS A 390 -12.36 24.83 12.30
C LYS A 390 -11.03 24.56 13.00
N ASN A 391 -10.67 23.29 13.21
CA ASN A 391 -9.44 22.89 13.90
C ASN A 391 -8.50 22.20 12.91
N LYS A 392 -8.01 22.95 11.92
CA LYS A 392 -7.07 22.44 10.92
C LYS A 392 -5.63 22.68 11.35
N ARG A 393 -4.77 21.74 11.01
CA ARG A 393 -3.34 21.77 11.33
C ARG A 393 -2.53 21.43 10.10
N ILE A 394 -1.39 22.08 9.99
CA ILE A 394 -0.38 21.83 8.96
C ILE A 394 0.84 21.24 9.64
N VAL A 395 1.42 20.20 9.05
CA VAL A 395 2.67 19.58 9.49
C VAL A 395 3.67 19.59 8.35
N LEU A 396 4.85 20.13 8.63
CA LEU A 396 5.99 20.16 7.73
C LEU A 396 7.07 19.23 8.23
N TYR A 397 7.68 18.45 7.35
CA TYR A 397 8.90 17.71 7.70
C TYR A 397 10.07 18.68 7.81
N ASP A 398 10.94 18.45 8.79
CA ASP A 398 12.14 19.26 8.95
C ASP A 398 13.10 19.12 7.75
N THR A 399 13.12 17.96 7.10
CA THR A 399 13.83 17.70 5.83
C THR A 399 13.31 18.58 4.70
N LEU A 400 11.99 18.77 4.59
CA LEU A 400 11.39 19.62 3.55
C LEU A 400 11.84 21.06 3.71
N ILE A 401 11.80 21.59 4.93
CA ILE A 401 12.20 22.97 5.25
C ILE A 401 13.69 23.18 4.95
N LYS A 402 14.54 22.18 5.19
CA LYS A 402 15.99 22.24 4.92
C LYS A 402 16.32 22.20 3.42
N GLN A 403 15.53 21.48 2.63
CA GLN A 403 15.80 21.27 1.20
C GLN A 403 15.18 22.37 0.32
N THR A 404 14.01 22.88 0.69
CA THR A 404 13.25 23.83 -0.14
C THR A 404 13.40 25.27 0.34
N ASN A 405 13.24 26.23 -0.57
CA ASN A 405 13.14 27.64 -0.18
C ASN A 405 11.71 28.00 0.22
N LEU A 406 11.55 29.18 0.81
CA LEU A 406 10.29 29.61 1.40
C LEU A 406 9.13 29.73 0.38
N GLU A 407 9.39 30.17 -0.85
CA GLU A 407 8.36 30.23 -1.91
C GLU A 407 7.98 28.83 -2.43
N GLU A 408 8.95 27.91 -2.51
CA GLU A 408 8.71 26.51 -2.84
C GLU A 408 7.82 25.84 -1.77
N VAL A 409 8.09 26.06 -0.47
CA VAL A 409 7.23 25.54 0.62
C VAL A 409 5.82 26.11 0.50
N CYS A 410 5.67 27.41 0.25
CA CYS A 410 4.37 28.04 0.08
C CYS A 410 3.62 27.46 -1.14
N ALA A 411 4.31 27.18 -2.24
CA ALA A 411 3.71 26.57 -3.43
C ALA A 411 3.22 25.14 -3.19
N ILE A 412 3.99 24.35 -2.43
CA ILE A 412 3.60 22.99 -2.01
C ILE A 412 2.40 23.05 -1.06
N LEU A 413 2.41 23.96 -0.09
CA LEU A 413 1.26 24.15 0.80
C LEU A 413 0.02 24.68 0.08
N ALA A 414 0.19 25.51 -0.95
CA ALA A 414 -0.90 25.93 -1.81
C ALA A 414 -1.53 24.72 -2.55
N HIS A 415 -0.71 23.75 -3.00
CA HIS A 415 -1.19 22.50 -3.56
C HIS A 415 -1.96 21.68 -2.52
N GLU A 416 -1.42 21.49 -1.32
CA GLU A 416 -2.12 20.82 -0.21
C GLU A 416 -3.47 21.49 0.08
N LEU A 417 -3.50 22.83 0.12
CA LEU A 417 -4.72 23.61 0.37
C LEU A 417 -5.73 23.48 -0.77
N GLY A 418 -5.27 23.17 -1.98
CA GLY A 418 -6.11 22.76 -3.10
C GLY A 418 -6.92 21.50 -2.80
N HIS A 419 -6.31 20.47 -2.20
CA HIS A 419 -7.03 19.27 -1.79
C HIS A 419 -8.15 19.57 -0.78
N TRP A 420 -7.89 20.50 0.14
CA TRP A 420 -8.90 20.96 1.08
C TRP A 420 -10.01 21.74 0.37
N LYS A 421 -9.65 22.74 -0.45
CA LYS A 421 -10.61 23.62 -1.15
C LYS A 421 -11.55 22.84 -2.06
N MET A 422 -11.06 21.78 -2.69
CA MET A 422 -11.80 20.93 -3.62
C MET A 422 -12.46 19.70 -2.95
N ASN A 423 -12.41 19.63 -1.61
CA ASN A 423 -12.99 18.56 -0.79
C ASN A 423 -12.53 17.14 -1.18
N HIS A 424 -11.29 16.97 -1.63
CA HIS A 424 -10.77 15.68 -2.09
C HIS A 424 -10.86 14.61 -1.00
N VAL A 425 -10.51 14.95 0.24
CA VAL A 425 -10.62 14.03 1.38
C VAL A 425 -12.06 13.57 1.62
N VAL A 426 -13.05 14.48 1.54
CA VAL A 426 -14.46 14.14 1.74
C VAL A 426 -14.98 13.25 0.60
N LYS A 427 -14.64 13.59 -0.65
CA LYS A 427 -14.98 12.75 -1.81
C LYS A 427 -14.43 11.33 -1.65
N MET A 428 -13.16 11.20 -1.24
CA MET A 428 -12.53 9.90 -1.01
C MET A 428 -13.17 9.14 0.16
N LEU A 429 -13.58 9.82 1.23
CA LEU A 429 -14.29 9.20 2.35
C LEU A 429 -15.68 8.67 1.95
N VAL A 430 -16.40 9.38 1.10
CA VAL A 430 -17.71 8.90 0.59
C VAL A 430 -17.50 7.67 -0.29
N ILE A 431 -16.53 7.70 -1.20
CA ILE A 431 -16.24 6.57 -2.09
C ILE A 431 -15.74 5.36 -1.28
N SER A 432 -14.94 5.57 -0.23
CA SER A 432 -14.51 4.46 0.65
C SER A 432 -15.68 3.84 1.42
N GLN A 433 -16.72 4.60 1.79
CA GLN A 433 -17.92 4.00 2.40
C GLN A 433 -18.67 3.11 1.41
N ILE A 434 -18.79 3.55 0.16
CA ILE A 434 -19.40 2.74 -0.91
C ILE A 434 -18.61 1.44 -1.10
N GLN A 435 -17.28 1.52 -1.13
CA GLN A 435 -16.42 0.35 -1.24
C GLN A 435 -16.59 -0.60 -0.05
N ILE A 436 -16.58 -0.10 1.18
CA ILE A 436 -16.82 -0.90 2.39
C ILE A 436 -18.18 -1.60 2.32
N PHE A 437 -19.22 -0.87 1.93
CA PHE A 437 -20.55 -1.45 1.76
C PHE A 437 -20.53 -2.59 0.74
N VAL A 438 -19.92 -2.40 -0.44
CA VAL A 438 -19.82 -3.44 -1.48
C VAL A 438 -19.03 -4.65 -0.97
N ILE A 439 -17.90 -4.44 -0.30
CA ILE A 439 -17.06 -5.52 0.26
C ILE A 439 -17.88 -6.37 1.25
N PHE A 440 -18.57 -5.74 2.21
CA PHE A 440 -19.31 -6.48 3.23
C PHE A 440 -20.65 -7.03 2.72
N TYR A 441 -21.27 -6.40 1.73
CA TYR A 441 -22.43 -6.96 1.04
C TYR A 441 -22.06 -8.22 0.27
N LEU A 442 -20.96 -8.21 -0.49
CA LEU A 442 -20.49 -9.43 -1.17
C LEU A 442 -20.04 -10.49 -0.16
N PHE A 443 -19.44 -10.07 0.96
CA PHE A 443 -19.10 -10.99 2.05
C PHE A 443 -20.33 -11.69 2.64
N SER A 444 -21.47 -10.99 2.79
CA SER A 444 -22.68 -11.60 3.35
C SER A 444 -23.23 -12.75 2.50
N LEU A 445 -22.99 -12.71 1.18
CA LEU A 445 -23.38 -13.79 0.27
C LEU A 445 -22.51 -15.06 0.44
N VAL A 446 -21.24 -14.89 0.83
CA VAL A 446 -20.23 -15.95 0.84
C VAL A 446 -19.99 -16.51 2.25
N ILE A 447 -20.16 -15.71 3.30
CA ILE A 447 -19.93 -16.13 4.69
C ILE A 447 -20.81 -17.29 5.13
N VAL A 448 -22.01 -17.44 4.56
CA VAL A 448 -22.96 -18.52 4.89
C VAL A 448 -22.63 -19.85 4.19
N GLN A 449 -21.62 -19.86 3.32
CA GLN A 449 -21.32 -21.02 2.49
C GLN A 449 -20.34 -21.96 3.21
N GLN A 450 -20.84 -23.06 3.79
CA GLN A 450 -19.99 -24.08 4.45
C GLN A 450 -18.83 -24.55 3.56
N LYS A 451 -19.05 -24.60 2.24
CA LYS A 451 -18.05 -25.01 1.25
C LYS A 451 -16.79 -24.13 1.30
N LEU A 452 -16.93 -22.82 1.55
CA LEU A 452 -15.81 -21.89 1.72
C LEU A 452 -14.87 -22.36 2.83
N TYR A 453 -15.42 -22.87 3.93
CA TYR A 453 -14.67 -23.30 5.10
C TYR A 453 -14.11 -24.70 4.94
N SER A 454 -14.94 -25.64 4.50
CA SER A 454 -14.55 -27.04 4.34
C SER A 454 -13.45 -27.24 3.29
N ASP A 455 -13.40 -26.37 2.26
CA ASP A 455 -12.33 -26.40 1.26
C ASP A 455 -10.94 -26.12 1.84
N PHE A 456 -10.88 -25.47 2.99
CA PHE A 456 -9.64 -25.14 3.70
C PHE A 456 -9.55 -25.88 5.04
N GLY A 457 -10.22 -27.03 5.18
CA GLY A 457 -10.07 -27.91 6.32
C GLY A 457 -10.81 -27.47 7.60
N PHE A 458 -11.69 -26.47 7.52
CA PHE A 458 -12.51 -26.06 8.67
C PHE A 458 -13.83 -26.84 8.73
N SER A 459 -14.12 -27.41 9.90
CA SER A 459 -15.40 -28.07 10.18
C SER A 459 -16.49 -27.10 10.65
N THR A 460 -16.09 -25.98 11.26
CA THR A 460 -16.96 -24.88 11.70
C THR A 460 -16.83 -23.68 10.77
N MET A 461 -17.65 -22.65 11.00
CA MET A 461 -17.67 -21.42 10.18
C MET A 461 -17.27 -20.16 10.98
N PRO A 462 -16.06 -20.05 11.56
CA PRO A 462 -15.69 -18.86 12.31
C PRO A 462 -15.73 -17.62 11.43
N VAL A 463 -16.39 -16.55 11.89
CA VAL A 463 -16.64 -15.36 11.05
C VAL A 463 -15.34 -14.73 10.56
N PHE A 464 -14.32 -14.66 11.43
CA PHE A 464 -13.02 -14.07 11.09
C PHE A 464 -12.25 -14.88 10.05
N ILE A 465 -12.32 -16.22 10.10
CA ILE A 465 -11.73 -17.09 9.09
C ILE A 465 -12.44 -16.92 7.75
N GLY A 466 -13.77 -16.89 7.75
CA GLY A 466 -14.55 -16.63 6.55
C GLY A 466 -14.18 -15.30 5.90
N PHE A 467 -14.04 -14.24 6.71
CA PHE A 467 -13.60 -12.93 6.23
C PHE A 467 -12.19 -12.99 5.64
N THR A 468 -11.26 -13.70 6.28
CA THR A 468 -9.89 -13.88 5.79
C THR A 468 -9.84 -14.58 4.43
N LEU A 469 -10.57 -15.69 4.28
CA LEU A 469 -10.66 -16.42 3.00
C LEU A 469 -11.34 -15.57 1.91
N TYR A 470 -12.38 -14.82 2.30
CA TYR A 470 -13.09 -13.91 1.40
C TYR A 470 -12.18 -12.80 0.86
N GLN A 471 -11.22 -12.27 1.63
CA GLN A 471 -10.28 -11.26 1.11
C GLN A 471 -9.49 -11.78 -0.10
N TYR A 472 -9.05 -13.04 -0.10
CA TYR A 472 -8.39 -13.63 -1.26
C TYR A 472 -9.33 -13.84 -2.45
N LEU A 473 -10.60 -14.18 -2.17
CA LEU A 473 -11.61 -14.33 -3.22
C LEU A 473 -11.94 -12.98 -3.88
N TYR A 474 -11.94 -11.90 -3.09
CA TYR A 474 -12.24 -10.54 -3.52
C TYR A 474 -11.09 -9.88 -4.30
N GLN A 475 -9.87 -10.43 -4.25
CA GLN A 475 -8.66 -9.83 -4.80
C GLN A 475 -8.78 -9.32 -6.26
N PRO A 476 -9.39 -10.06 -7.23
CA PRO A 476 -9.54 -9.54 -8.59
C PRO A 476 -10.41 -8.28 -8.68
N VAL A 477 -11.45 -8.22 -7.85
CA VAL A 477 -12.32 -7.04 -7.77
C VAL A 477 -11.54 -5.89 -7.14
N ASP A 478 -10.78 -6.17 -6.08
CA ASP A 478 -9.93 -5.17 -5.43
C ASP A 478 -8.88 -4.56 -6.37
N SER A 479 -8.24 -5.36 -7.22
CA SER A 479 -7.29 -4.88 -8.23
C SER A 479 -7.92 -3.85 -9.19
N VAL A 480 -9.13 -4.14 -9.67
CA VAL A 480 -9.87 -3.22 -10.56
C VAL A 480 -10.27 -1.95 -9.81
N VAL A 481 -10.80 -2.10 -8.60
CA VAL A 481 -11.21 -0.98 -7.75
C VAL A 481 -10.01 -0.07 -7.44
N THR A 482 -8.87 -0.65 -7.07
CA THR A 482 -7.60 0.06 -6.81
C THR A 482 -7.14 0.87 -8.01
N TYR A 483 -7.19 0.32 -9.23
CA TYR A 483 -6.88 1.08 -10.45
C TYR A 483 -7.74 2.34 -10.59
N TYR A 484 -9.06 2.24 -10.37
CA TYR A 484 -9.95 3.40 -10.45
C TYR A 484 -9.73 4.41 -9.32
N PHE A 485 -9.42 3.93 -8.10
CA PHE A 485 -9.05 4.81 -6.99
C PHE A 485 -7.76 5.59 -7.29
N ASN A 486 -6.72 4.93 -7.81
CA ASN A 486 -5.47 5.58 -8.20
C ASN A 486 -5.69 6.57 -9.34
N LYS A 487 -6.52 6.24 -10.32
CA LYS A 487 -6.92 7.17 -11.39
C LYS A 487 -7.63 8.41 -10.85
N LEU A 488 -8.53 8.26 -9.88
CA LEU A 488 -9.21 9.38 -9.25
C LEU A 488 -8.24 10.22 -8.40
N SER A 489 -7.35 9.58 -7.65
CA SER A 489 -6.29 10.25 -6.88
C SER A 489 -5.41 11.10 -7.81
N ARG A 490 -4.96 10.54 -8.94
CA ARG A 490 -4.19 11.28 -9.95
C ARG A 490 -4.93 12.50 -10.50
N LYS A 491 -6.24 12.39 -10.69
CA LYS A 491 -7.07 13.54 -11.09
C LYS A 491 -7.06 14.62 -10.01
N HIS A 492 -7.23 14.24 -8.74
CA HIS A 492 -7.19 15.18 -7.61
C HIS A 492 -5.83 15.90 -7.50
N GLU A 493 -4.72 15.23 -7.82
CA GLU A 493 -3.39 15.85 -7.88
C GLU A 493 -3.29 16.95 -8.94
N PHE A 494 -3.77 16.69 -10.16
CA PHE A 494 -3.79 17.71 -11.22
C PHE A 494 -4.70 18.90 -10.87
N GLU A 495 -5.83 18.62 -10.22
CA GLU A 495 -6.75 19.64 -9.71
C GLU A 495 -6.07 20.52 -8.64
N ALA A 496 -5.32 19.92 -7.72
CA ALA A 496 -4.56 20.63 -6.68
C ALA A 496 -3.36 21.42 -7.26
N ASP A 497 -2.65 20.88 -8.25
CA ASP A 497 -1.61 21.60 -9.00
C ASP A 497 -2.18 22.83 -9.69
N ALA A 498 -3.30 22.67 -10.41
CA ALA A 498 -3.99 23.77 -11.07
C ALA A 498 -4.46 24.84 -10.07
N PHE A 499 -4.92 24.44 -8.89
CA PHE A 499 -5.29 25.36 -7.82
C PHE A 499 -4.08 26.17 -7.33
N SER A 500 -2.95 25.54 -7.03
CA SER A 500 -1.72 26.26 -6.63
C SER A 500 -1.24 27.23 -7.72
N CYS A 501 -1.30 26.80 -8.98
CA CYS A 501 -1.01 27.63 -10.15
C CYS A 501 -1.97 28.83 -10.30
N SER A 502 -3.24 28.65 -9.90
CA SER A 502 -4.23 29.72 -9.91
C SER A 502 -3.89 30.86 -8.94
N LEU A 503 -3.16 30.55 -7.85
CA LEU A 503 -2.71 31.52 -6.85
C LEU A 503 -1.41 32.24 -7.23
N GLY A 504 -0.78 31.86 -8.34
CA GLY A 504 0.44 32.46 -8.85
C GLY A 504 1.71 31.62 -8.68
N TYR A 505 1.63 30.45 -8.03
CA TYR A 505 2.80 29.64 -7.65
C TYR A 505 3.36 28.72 -8.75
N ASN A 506 3.08 28.99 -10.03
CA ASN A 506 3.43 28.09 -11.14
C ASN A 506 4.91 27.66 -11.15
N GLU A 507 5.83 28.62 -11.14
CA GLU A 507 7.27 28.32 -11.24
C GLU A 507 7.83 27.76 -9.92
N HIS A 508 7.39 28.26 -8.78
CA HIS A 508 7.78 27.75 -7.46
C HIS A 508 7.28 26.32 -7.22
N LEU A 509 6.08 25.98 -7.69
CA LEU A 509 5.55 24.62 -7.61
C LEU A 509 6.38 23.67 -8.46
N LYS A 510 6.72 24.04 -9.71
CA LYS A 510 7.60 23.21 -10.55
C LYS A 510 8.93 22.96 -9.84
N GLN A 511 9.59 24.02 -9.35
CA GLN A 511 10.89 23.93 -8.67
C GLN A 511 10.79 23.06 -7.41
N GLY A 512 9.77 23.25 -6.58
CA GLY A 512 9.52 22.45 -5.39
C GLY A 512 9.30 20.97 -5.71
N LEU A 513 8.46 20.66 -6.70
CA LEU A 513 8.20 19.29 -7.15
C LEU A 513 9.47 18.61 -7.69
N ILE A 514 10.24 19.31 -8.53
CA ILE A 514 11.51 18.80 -9.05
C ILE A 514 12.47 18.50 -7.90
N LYS A 515 12.62 19.43 -6.96
CA LYS A 515 13.56 19.29 -5.85
C LYS A 515 13.17 18.14 -4.93
N ILE A 516 11.91 18.07 -4.48
CA ILE A 516 11.43 16.94 -3.66
C ILE A 516 11.64 15.62 -4.38
N HIS A 517 11.33 15.56 -5.67
CA HIS A 517 11.45 14.32 -6.44
C HIS A 517 12.91 13.89 -6.61
N VAL A 518 13.83 14.82 -6.83
CA VAL A 518 15.27 14.53 -6.94
C VAL A 518 15.86 14.16 -5.57
N GLU A 519 15.55 14.91 -4.51
CA GLU A 519 16.02 14.63 -3.14
C GLU A 519 15.51 13.28 -2.63
N ASN A 520 14.28 12.90 -2.96
CA ASN A 520 13.73 11.59 -2.63
C ASN A 520 14.18 10.47 -3.59
N LYS A 521 15.05 10.75 -4.58
CA LYS A 521 15.45 9.82 -5.66
C LYS A 521 14.24 9.14 -6.31
N GLY A 522 13.16 9.90 -6.51
CA GLY A 522 11.93 9.43 -7.12
C GLY A 522 12.14 8.96 -8.55
N ASN A 523 11.31 8.03 -9.01
CA ASN A 523 11.40 7.51 -10.37
C ASN A 523 11.11 8.60 -11.41
N LEU A 524 12.08 8.88 -12.28
CA LEU A 524 12.03 9.98 -13.25
C LEU A 524 11.50 9.55 -14.62
N ASN A 525 11.36 8.26 -14.87
CA ASN A 525 10.87 7.72 -16.14
C ASN A 525 10.08 6.42 -15.93
N PRO A 526 8.94 6.48 -15.20
CA PRO A 526 8.16 5.29 -14.91
C PRO A 526 7.55 4.69 -16.18
N ASP A 527 7.34 3.37 -16.18
CA ASP A 527 6.54 2.70 -17.20
C ASP A 527 5.09 3.20 -17.13
N LYS A 528 4.46 3.37 -18.29
CA LYS A 528 3.11 3.96 -18.38
C LYS A 528 2.04 3.07 -17.77
N LEU A 529 2.15 1.75 -17.97
CA LEU A 529 1.17 0.81 -17.44
C LEU A 529 1.38 0.62 -15.94
N TYR A 530 2.64 0.52 -15.51
CA TYR A 530 3.02 0.48 -14.10
C TYR A 530 2.48 1.69 -13.33
N SER A 531 2.80 2.90 -13.78
CA SER A 531 2.35 4.14 -13.13
C SER A 531 0.83 4.32 -13.18
N ALA A 532 0.17 3.87 -14.25
CA ALA A 532 -1.29 3.93 -14.32
C ALA A 532 -1.98 3.04 -13.27
N TYR A 533 -1.36 1.91 -12.92
CA TYR A 533 -1.93 0.97 -11.95
C TYR A 533 -1.50 1.27 -10.51
N HIS A 534 -0.21 1.52 -10.25
CA HIS A 534 0.32 1.64 -8.88
C HIS A 534 0.40 3.07 -8.33
N TYR A 535 0.52 4.10 -9.18
CA TYR A 535 0.78 5.44 -8.65
C TYR A 535 -0.52 6.18 -8.32
N SER A 536 -0.66 6.57 -7.06
CA SER A 536 -1.69 7.50 -6.61
C SER A 536 -1.41 8.95 -7.02
N HIS A 537 -0.15 9.27 -7.35
CA HIS A 537 0.29 10.57 -7.86
C HIS A 537 0.77 10.45 -9.31
N PRO A 538 0.45 11.40 -10.21
CA PRO A 538 0.96 11.35 -11.57
C PRO A 538 2.49 11.46 -11.59
N PRO A 539 3.18 10.80 -12.55
CA PRO A 539 4.61 10.99 -12.78
C PRO A 539 4.99 12.48 -12.85
N LEU A 540 6.18 12.83 -12.35
CA LEU A 540 6.66 14.22 -12.29
C LEU A 540 6.52 14.94 -13.64
N VAL A 541 6.91 14.29 -14.73
CA VAL A 541 6.86 14.87 -16.09
C VAL A 541 5.43 15.27 -16.47
N GLU A 542 4.44 14.41 -16.17
CA GLU A 542 3.03 14.71 -16.47
C GLU A 542 2.54 15.95 -15.70
N ARG A 543 2.96 16.10 -14.44
CA ARG A 543 2.62 17.28 -13.62
C ARG A 543 3.28 18.55 -14.16
N LEU A 544 4.57 18.48 -14.50
CA LEU A 544 5.30 19.63 -15.06
C LEU A 544 4.70 20.11 -16.40
N ASP A 545 4.30 19.16 -17.26
CA ASP A 545 3.65 19.46 -18.54
C ASP A 545 2.27 20.13 -18.32
N ALA A 546 1.49 19.64 -17.36
CA ALA A 546 0.18 20.22 -17.01
C ALA A 546 0.31 21.66 -16.46
N ILE A 547 1.29 21.90 -15.58
CA ILE A 547 1.56 23.23 -15.03
C ILE A 547 2.01 24.20 -16.14
N THR A 548 2.91 23.75 -17.03
CA THR A 548 3.42 24.58 -18.14
C THR A 548 2.31 24.95 -19.12
N SER A 549 1.46 23.99 -19.47
CA SER A 549 0.31 24.22 -20.36
C SER A 549 -0.68 25.24 -19.77
N SER A 550 -0.93 25.15 -18.46
CA SER A 550 -1.80 26.09 -17.74
C SER A 550 -1.25 27.52 -17.76
N SER A 551 0.07 27.69 -17.61
CA SER A 551 0.75 28.99 -17.67
C SER A 551 0.62 29.67 -19.04
N ASN A 552 0.76 28.92 -20.13
CA ASN A 552 0.64 29.45 -21.50
C ASN A 552 -0.79 29.89 -21.84
N SER A 553 -1.82 29.22 -21.30
CA SER A 553 -3.22 29.61 -21.50
C SER A 553 -3.58 30.96 -20.86
N LYS A 554 -2.92 31.35 -19.76
CA LYS A 554 -3.13 32.63 -19.09
C LYS A 554 -2.38 33.81 -19.73
N LYS A 555 -1.35 33.55 -20.55
CA LYS A 555 -0.62 34.59 -21.30
C LYS A 555 -1.27 34.93 -22.65
N SER A 556 -2.28 34.18 -23.08
CA SER A 556 -2.95 34.32 -24.38
C SER A 556 -4.36 34.92 -24.28
N ILE A 557 -4.74 35.42 -23.11
CA ILE A 557 -5.92 36.25 -22.82
C ILE A 557 -5.39 37.59 -22.33
#